data_AF-A0A060RC68-F1
#
_entry.id   AF-A0A060RC68-F1
#
_cell.length_a   1.000
_cell.length_b   1.000
_cell.length_c   1.000
_cell.angle_alpha   90.00
_cell.angle_beta   90.00
_cell.angle_gamma   90.00
#
_symmetry.space_group_name_H-M   'P 1'
#
loop_
_entity.id
_entity.type
_entity.pdbx_description
1 polymer ?
#
loop_
_entity_poly.entity_id
_entity_poly.type
_entity_poly.pdbx_seq_one_letter_code
_entity_poly.pdbx_strand_id
1 'polypeptide(L)'
;MRNLFTLIFAIATAAVMAQKPGGLVQATYDTNYGKMTLAINLETRQVTGFYGGDGKILGTIDGNNRITGAWVQKEQGMLELDFSNDFKQFTGKFGVGNTLTSGVWKGNSLSVEHVTGDEVQSAVERNGVYDIEYNTDYGLMKLSIDFNTNKVTGSYGSGGQISGIINSSNRVAGEWGRVDKGRFEFDFTPDLKKFTGKWGEKNNTLTDGVWMGESINIKKR
;
A
#
# COMPACT_ATOMS: atom_id res chain seq x y z
N MET A 1 -67.67 -23.32 17.51
CA MET A 1 -66.94 -22.65 16.41
C MET A 1 -65.81 -21.83 17.00
N ARG A 2 -64.67 -21.80 16.28
CA ARG A 2 -63.42 -21.04 16.50
C ARG A 2 -62.33 -21.74 17.34
N ASN A 3 -61.56 -22.55 16.62
CA ASN A 3 -60.16 -22.83 16.90
C ASN A 3 -59.39 -21.50 16.98
N LEU A 4 -58.68 -21.26 18.08
CA LEU A 4 -57.76 -20.12 18.20
C LEU A 4 -56.34 -20.66 17.99
N PHE A 5 -55.84 -20.54 16.76
CA PHE A 5 -54.43 -20.72 16.44
C PHE A 5 -53.67 -19.48 16.90
N THR A 6 -52.88 -19.59 17.95
CA THR A 6 -51.90 -18.55 18.31
C THR A 6 -50.69 -18.70 17.41
N LEU A 7 -50.58 -17.82 16.41
CA LEU A 7 -49.43 -17.72 15.53
C LEU A 7 -48.36 -16.85 16.20
N ILE A 8 -47.25 -17.46 16.64
CA ILE A 8 -46.10 -16.72 17.15
C ILE A 8 -45.25 -16.28 15.95
N PHE A 9 -45.28 -14.99 15.62
CA PHE A 9 -44.32 -14.38 14.71
C PHE A 9 -43.03 -14.09 15.48
N ALA A 10 -42.04 -14.97 15.37
CA ALA A 10 -40.67 -14.66 15.74
C ALA A 10 -40.02 -13.90 14.58
N ILE A 11 -39.94 -12.57 14.68
CA ILE A 11 -39.11 -11.76 13.77
C ILE A 11 -37.67 -11.93 14.23
N ALA A 12 -36.98 -12.92 13.67
CA ALA A 12 -35.53 -12.99 13.74
C ALA A 12 -34.96 -11.89 12.84
N THR A 13 -34.70 -10.70 13.39
CA THR A 13 -33.78 -9.74 12.77
C THR A 13 -32.39 -10.35 12.78
N ALA A 14 -32.07 -11.12 11.74
CA ALA A 14 -30.69 -11.36 11.38
C ALA A 14 -30.13 -10.03 10.89
N ALA A 15 -29.44 -9.31 11.77
CA ALA A 15 -28.45 -8.35 11.31
C ALA A 15 -27.41 -9.15 10.54
N VAL A 16 -27.50 -9.13 9.20
CA VAL A 16 -26.36 -9.46 8.36
C VAL A 16 -25.37 -8.34 8.64
N MET A 17 -24.52 -8.55 9.65
CA MET A 17 -23.24 -7.89 9.74
C MET A 17 -22.53 -8.27 8.44
N ALA A 18 -22.67 -7.43 7.41
CA ALA A 18 -21.77 -7.47 6.28
C ALA A 18 -20.41 -7.18 6.87
N GLN A 19 -19.69 -8.24 7.23
CA GLN A 19 -18.30 -8.18 7.60
C GLN A 19 -17.62 -7.70 6.33
N LYS A 20 -17.47 -6.37 6.22
CA LYS A 20 -16.64 -5.75 5.19
C LYS A 20 -15.29 -6.47 5.31
N PRO A 21 -14.82 -7.19 4.28
CA PRO A 21 -13.58 -7.92 4.42
C PRO A 21 -12.48 -6.88 4.61
N GLY A 22 -12.09 -6.67 5.86
CA GLY A 22 -10.76 -6.21 6.22
C GLY A 22 -9.82 -7.31 5.74
N GLY A 23 -8.95 -6.96 4.79
CA GLY A 23 -8.16 -7.96 4.08
C GLY A 23 -7.23 -7.33 3.07
N LEU A 24 -6.17 -8.06 2.77
CA LEU A 24 -5.23 -7.72 1.70
C LEU A 24 -5.68 -8.47 0.45
N VAL A 25 -5.89 -7.76 -0.66
CA VAL A 25 -6.05 -8.38 -1.97
C VAL A 25 -4.71 -8.37 -2.67
N GLN A 26 -4.18 -9.55 -2.98
CA GLN A 26 -3.03 -9.70 -3.86
C GLN A 26 -3.53 -10.17 -5.22
N ALA A 27 -3.20 -9.43 -6.28
CA ALA A 27 -3.71 -9.76 -7.60
C ALA A 27 -2.65 -9.55 -8.67
N THR A 28 -2.61 -10.47 -9.62
CA THR A 28 -1.78 -10.37 -10.82
C THR A 28 -2.71 -10.22 -12.03
N TYR A 29 -2.39 -9.29 -12.92
CA TYR A 29 -3.15 -8.99 -14.11
C TYR A 29 -2.27 -9.10 -15.35
N ASP A 30 -2.88 -9.57 -16.43
CA ASP A 30 -2.38 -9.33 -17.78
C ASP A 30 -3.00 -8.03 -18.30
N THR A 31 -2.16 -7.10 -18.73
CA THR A 31 -2.59 -5.75 -19.13
C THR A 31 -2.04 -5.40 -20.50
N ASN A 32 -2.59 -4.34 -21.10
CA ASN A 32 -2.05 -3.79 -22.35
C ASN A 32 -0.66 -3.15 -22.21
N TYR A 33 -0.07 -3.12 -21.01
CA TYR A 33 1.30 -2.68 -20.73
C TYR A 33 2.16 -3.79 -20.09
N GLY A 34 1.75 -5.05 -20.28
CA GLY A 34 2.41 -6.23 -19.71
C GLY A 34 1.81 -6.65 -18.37
N LYS A 35 2.51 -7.52 -17.65
CA LYS A 35 2.04 -8.02 -16.36
C LYS A 35 2.03 -6.91 -15.32
N MET A 36 0.99 -6.88 -14.49
CA MET A 36 0.86 -5.99 -13.34
C MET A 36 0.56 -6.83 -12.09
N THR A 37 1.23 -6.54 -10.98
CA THR A 37 0.90 -7.09 -9.66
C THR A 37 0.45 -5.96 -8.75
N LEU A 38 -0.65 -6.16 -8.02
CA LEU A 38 -1.16 -5.20 -7.03
C LEU A 38 -1.30 -5.89 -5.67
N ALA A 39 -0.92 -5.16 -4.62
CA ALA A 39 -1.29 -5.44 -3.24
C ALA A 39 -2.18 -4.29 -2.75
N ILE A 40 -3.43 -4.62 -2.45
CA ILE A 40 -4.49 -3.68 -2.08
C ILE A 40 -4.89 -3.97 -0.64
N ASN A 41 -4.56 -3.06 0.27
CA ASN A 41 -5.01 -3.16 1.65
C ASN A 41 -6.38 -2.48 1.78
N LEU A 42 -7.44 -3.28 1.97
CA LEU A 42 -8.81 -2.77 2.05
C LEU A 42 -9.11 -2.05 3.37
N GLU A 43 -8.27 -2.23 4.40
CA GLU A 43 -8.38 -1.55 5.69
C GLU A 43 -7.76 -0.16 5.64
N THR A 44 -6.49 -0.07 5.23
CA THR A 44 -5.77 1.22 5.12
C THR A 44 -6.09 1.97 3.84
N ARG A 45 -6.82 1.34 2.91
CA ARG A 45 -7.16 1.86 1.58
C ARG A 45 -5.95 2.11 0.69
N GLN A 46 -4.82 1.47 0.96
CA GLN A 46 -3.58 1.68 0.21
C GLN A 46 -3.41 0.64 -0.88
N VAL A 47 -2.83 1.08 -2.00
CA VAL A 47 -2.54 0.25 -3.16
C VAL A 47 -1.09 0.41 -3.50
N THR A 48 -0.43 -0.73 -3.71
CA THR A 48 0.95 -0.78 -4.19
C THR A 48 1.05 -1.80 -5.29
N GLY A 49 2.02 -1.66 -6.18
CA GLY A 49 2.18 -2.65 -7.23
C GLY A 49 3.35 -2.40 -8.16
N PHE A 50 3.52 -3.36 -9.06
CA PHE A 50 4.52 -3.32 -10.13
C PHE A 50 3.85 -3.59 -11.47
N TYR A 51 4.40 -3.06 -12.55
CA TYR A 51 3.95 -3.36 -13.90
C TYR A 51 5.10 -3.29 -14.91
N GLY A 52 4.99 -3.99 -16.04
CA GLY A 52 5.89 -3.81 -17.18
C GLY A 52 7.38 -4.10 -16.92
N GLY A 53 7.72 -4.80 -15.83
CA GLY A 53 9.09 -5.16 -15.44
C GLY A 53 9.62 -4.34 -14.26
N ASP A 54 9.81 -3.04 -14.46
CA ASP A 54 10.36 -2.08 -13.48
C ASP A 54 9.40 -0.95 -13.11
N GLY A 55 8.22 -0.89 -13.74
CA GLY A 55 7.19 0.07 -13.43
C GLY A 55 6.56 -0.19 -12.05
N LYS A 56 6.13 0.88 -11.39
CA LYS A 56 5.60 0.89 -10.03
C LYS A 56 4.28 1.64 -9.96
N ILE A 57 3.41 1.21 -9.05
CA ILE A 57 2.12 1.83 -8.76
C ILE A 57 2.05 2.11 -7.27
N LEU A 58 1.65 3.32 -6.92
CA LEU A 58 1.22 3.70 -5.58
C LEU A 58 -0.11 4.42 -5.67
N GLY A 59 -1.09 4.01 -4.89
CA GLY A 59 -2.40 4.64 -4.92
C GLY A 59 -3.22 4.39 -3.69
N THR A 60 -4.47 4.81 -3.78
CA THR A 60 -5.50 4.56 -2.79
C THR A 60 -6.72 3.98 -3.48
N ILE A 61 -7.43 3.09 -2.78
CA ILE A 61 -8.68 2.51 -3.26
C ILE A 61 -9.88 3.08 -2.50
N ASP A 62 -10.93 3.47 -3.21
CA ASP A 62 -12.13 4.02 -2.60
C ASP A 62 -13.17 2.93 -2.23
N GLY A 63 -14.40 3.36 -1.91
CA GLY A 63 -15.51 2.45 -1.61
C GLY A 63 -16.11 1.73 -2.81
N ASN A 64 -15.79 2.17 -4.04
CA ASN A 64 -16.32 1.68 -5.31
C ASN A 64 -15.26 0.92 -6.10
N ASN A 65 -14.22 0.42 -5.43
CA ASN A 65 -13.08 -0.26 -6.04
C ASN A 65 -12.35 0.56 -7.10
N ARG A 66 -12.35 1.88 -6.97
CA ARG A 66 -11.55 2.77 -7.79
C ARG A 66 -10.20 3.04 -7.14
N ILE A 67 -9.14 2.74 -7.87
CA ILE A 67 -7.77 3.07 -7.49
C ILE A 67 -7.40 4.40 -8.13
N THR A 68 -6.99 5.37 -7.32
CA THR A 68 -6.35 6.61 -7.80
C THR A 68 -4.94 6.69 -7.26
N GLY A 69 -3.99 7.18 -8.05
CA GLY A 69 -2.60 7.21 -7.60
C GLY A 69 -1.62 7.68 -8.65
N ALA A 70 -0.36 7.34 -8.41
CA ALA A 70 0.74 7.59 -9.31
C ALA A 70 1.32 6.27 -9.84
N TRP A 71 1.84 6.33 -11.06
CA TRP A 71 2.74 5.33 -11.61
C TRP A 71 4.13 5.94 -11.83
N VAL A 72 5.16 5.11 -11.71
CA VAL A 72 6.56 5.49 -11.98
C VAL A 72 7.26 4.41 -12.77
N GLN A 73 8.02 4.77 -13.78
CA GLN A 73 8.98 3.93 -14.49
C GLN A 73 10.15 4.82 -14.95
N LYS A 74 10.35 5.00 -16.27
CA LYS A 74 11.26 6.03 -16.81
C LYS A 74 10.70 7.45 -16.70
N GLU A 75 9.37 7.54 -16.67
CA GLU A 75 8.61 8.75 -16.42
C GLU A 75 7.69 8.52 -15.22
N GLN A 76 6.97 9.55 -14.78
CA GLN A 76 5.96 9.44 -13.75
C GLN A 76 4.68 10.15 -14.15
N GLY A 77 3.57 9.71 -13.58
CA GLY A 77 2.34 10.46 -13.66
C GLY A 77 1.18 9.83 -12.91
N MET A 78 -0.04 10.25 -13.22
CA MET A 78 -1.24 9.87 -12.48
C MET A 78 -2.00 8.73 -13.16
N LEU A 79 -2.74 7.96 -12.36
CA LEU A 79 -3.65 6.91 -12.82
C LEU A 79 -4.98 6.93 -12.06
N GLU A 80 -6.03 6.48 -12.75
CA GLU A 80 -7.34 6.14 -12.19
C GLU A 80 -7.78 4.81 -12.81
N LEU A 81 -7.99 3.78 -12.00
CA LEU A 81 -8.39 2.44 -12.42
C LEU A 81 -9.67 2.02 -11.70
N ASP A 82 -10.71 1.71 -12.46
CA ASP A 82 -11.99 1.18 -11.96
C ASP A 82 -11.98 -0.35 -12.05
N PHE A 83 -12.00 -1.02 -10.90
CA PHE A 83 -12.04 -2.48 -10.81
C PHE A 83 -13.48 -3.01 -10.74
N SER A 84 -13.68 -4.21 -11.28
CA SER A 84 -14.88 -4.99 -10.96
C SER A 84 -14.93 -5.34 -9.46
N ASN A 85 -16.12 -5.63 -8.94
CA ASN A 85 -16.32 -5.94 -7.52
C ASN A 85 -15.51 -7.15 -7.02
N ASP A 86 -15.16 -8.06 -7.90
CA ASP A 86 -14.37 -9.26 -7.62
C ASP A 86 -12.88 -9.10 -7.96
N PHE A 87 -12.45 -7.89 -8.34
CA PHE A 87 -11.10 -7.56 -8.78
C PHE A 87 -10.60 -8.38 -9.98
N LYS A 88 -11.47 -9.06 -10.74
CA LYS A 88 -11.03 -9.88 -11.88
C LYS A 88 -10.70 -9.08 -13.13
N GLN A 89 -11.15 -7.84 -13.21
CA GLN A 89 -10.85 -6.97 -14.34
C GLN A 89 -10.86 -5.52 -13.91
N PHE A 90 -10.17 -4.68 -14.67
CA PHE A 90 -10.25 -3.24 -14.54
C PHE A 90 -10.14 -2.54 -15.87
N THR A 91 -10.65 -1.33 -15.89
CA THR A 91 -10.41 -0.34 -16.94
C THR A 91 -10.08 0.98 -16.29
N GLY A 92 -9.26 1.80 -16.95
CA GLY A 92 -8.82 3.04 -16.37
C GLY A 92 -8.10 3.92 -17.36
N LYS A 93 -7.61 5.03 -16.85
CA LYS A 93 -6.85 6.05 -17.57
C LYS A 93 -5.59 6.39 -16.81
N PHE A 94 -4.56 6.79 -17.54
CA PHE A 94 -3.33 7.32 -16.97
C PHE A 94 -2.86 8.52 -17.79
N GLY A 95 -1.99 9.32 -17.18
CA GLY A 95 -1.27 10.37 -17.88
C GLY A 95 0.10 10.62 -17.29
N VAL A 96 0.90 11.41 -18.00
CA VAL A 96 2.23 11.85 -17.57
C VAL A 96 2.10 13.12 -16.73
N GLY A 97 2.94 13.24 -15.71
CA GLY A 97 2.87 14.32 -14.72
C GLY A 97 1.52 14.35 -14.01
N ASN A 98 0.96 15.55 -13.83
CA ASN A 98 -0.28 15.75 -13.07
C ASN A 98 -1.56 15.65 -13.93
N THR A 99 -1.50 14.96 -15.08
CA THR A 99 -2.63 14.84 -16.02
C THR A 99 -3.15 13.41 -16.12
N LEU A 100 -4.43 13.24 -16.48
CA LEU A 100 -5.10 11.94 -16.67
C LEU A 100 -5.61 11.77 -18.11
N THR A 101 -4.82 12.20 -19.09
CA THR A 101 -5.27 12.32 -20.50
C THR A 101 -4.42 11.54 -21.52
N SER A 102 -3.44 10.75 -21.10
CA SER A 102 -2.48 10.17 -22.06
C SER A 102 -2.88 8.79 -22.59
N GLY A 103 -3.61 7.96 -21.84
CA GLY A 103 -3.94 6.62 -22.34
C GLY A 103 -4.98 5.85 -21.54
N VAL A 104 -5.38 4.72 -22.10
CA VAL A 104 -6.31 3.75 -21.50
C VAL A 104 -5.51 2.57 -20.96
N TRP A 105 -5.75 2.22 -19.70
CA TRP A 105 -5.16 1.04 -19.05
C TRP A 105 -6.27 0.03 -18.76
N LYS A 106 -6.13 -1.19 -19.27
CA LYS A 106 -7.07 -2.27 -19.01
C LYS A 106 -6.31 -3.53 -18.65
N GLY A 107 -6.91 -4.36 -17.81
CA GLY A 107 -6.34 -5.64 -17.47
C GLY A 107 -7.37 -6.65 -17.02
N ASN A 108 -7.02 -7.92 -17.22
CA ASN A 108 -7.76 -9.08 -16.73
C ASN A 108 -6.86 -9.82 -15.74
N SER A 109 -7.43 -10.26 -14.63
CA SER A 109 -6.69 -10.98 -13.60
C SER A 109 -6.21 -12.33 -14.14
N LEU A 110 -4.94 -12.62 -13.91
CA LEU A 110 -4.38 -13.96 -13.93
C LEU A 110 -4.61 -14.65 -12.58
N SER A 111 -4.55 -13.90 -11.49
CA SER A 111 -4.87 -14.37 -10.14
C SER A 111 -5.43 -13.23 -9.29
N VAL A 112 -6.36 -13.56 -8.40
CA VAL A 112 -6.85 -12.68 -7.33
C VAL A 112 -6.94 -13.52 -6.08
N GLU A 113 -6.19 -13.14 -5.06
CA GLU A 113 -6.16 -13.78 -3.76
C GLU A 113 -6.64 -12.80 -2.70
N HIS A 114 -7.70 -13.18 -2.00
CA HIS A 114 -8.18 -12.46 -0.84
C HIS A 114 -7.52 -13.08 0.38
N VAL A 115 -6.51 -12.39 0.89
CA VAL A 115 -5.84 -12.79 2.13
C VAL A 115 -6.71 -12.32 3.28
N THR A 116 -7.58 -13.22 3.76
CA THR A 116 -8.41 -13.00 4.95
C THR A 116 -7.58 -13.37 6.18
N GLY A 117 -7.16 -12.37 6.96
CA GLY A 117 -6.89 -12.42 8.41
C GLY A 117 -5.88 -13.41 9.01
N ASP A 118 -5.59 -14.57 8.40
CA ASP A 118 -4.92 -15.70 9.05
C ASP A 118 -3.57 -16.07 8.43
N GLU A 119 -3.23 -15.58 7.23
CA GLU A 119 -1.84 -15.57 6.76
C GLU A 119 -1.13 -14.31 7.30
N VAL A 120 -0.86 -14.33 8.60
CA VAL A 120 0.11 -13.43 9.18
C VAL A 120 1.47 -13.80 8.59
N GLN A 121 1.90 -13.09 7.55
CA GLN A 121 3.32 -12.86 7.28
C GLN A 121 3.95 -12.58 8.64
N SER A 122 4.77 -13.50 9.15
CA SER A 122 5.19 -13.52 10.55
C SER A 122 5.69 -12.15 10.96
N ALA A 123 4.84 -11.39 11.65
CA ALA A 123 5.13 -10.01 11.98
C ALA A 123 6.36 -10.02 12.86
N VAL A 124 7.23 -9.03 12.69
CA VAL A 124 8.31 -8.88 13.65
C VAL A 124 7.70 -8.55 15.01
N GLU A 125 8.34 -9.02 16.08
CA GLU A 125 7.97 -8.58 17.40
C GLU A 125 8.11 -7.05 17.51
N ARG A 126 7.08 -6.37 18.00
CA ARG A 126 7.12 -4.92 18.25
C ARG A 126 7.84 -4.58 19.57
N ASN A 127 9.05 -5.11 19.72
CA ASN A 127 9.95 -4.82 20.83
C ASN A 127 11.40 -4.80 20.32
N GLY A 128 12.26 -4.05 20.99
CA GLY A 128 13.67 -3.96 20.59
C GLY A 128 13.91 -3.05 19.39
N VAL A 129 15.13 -3.15 18.85
CA VAL A 129 15.60 -2.30 17.75
C VAL A 129 15.93 -3.16 16.54
N TYR A 130 15.43 -2.78 15.38
CA TYR A 130 15.66 -3.47 14.11
C TYR A 130 16.51 -2.60 13.20
N ASP A 131 17.69 -3.10 12.83
CA ASP A 131 18.48 -2.55 11.74
C ASP A 131 18.10 -3.27 10.45
N ILE A 132 17.76 -2.51 9.42
CA ILE A 132 17.20 -3.03 8.17
C ILE A 132 17.87 -2.34 7.01
N GLU A 133 18.33 -3.13 6.05
CA GLU A 133 18.85 -2.64 4.78
C GLU A 133 17.80 -2.89 3.70
N TYR A 134 17.42 -1.85 2.95
CA TYR A 134 16.49 -1.93 1.84
C TYR A 134 17.19 -1.58 0.52
N ASN A 135 16.88 -2.33 -0.51
CA ASN A 135 17.07 -1.86 -1.87
C ASN A 135 15.89 -0.95 -2.24
N THR A 136 16.16 0.27 -2.68
CA THR A 136 15.13 1.26 -3.02
C THR A 136 15.41 1.90 -4.37
N ASP A 137 14.44 2.64 -4.89
CA ASP A 137 14.58 3.41 -6.14
C ASP A 137 15.65 4.51 -6.06
N TYR A 138 16.02 4.90 -4.84
CA TYR A 138 17.04 5.91 -4.55
C TYR A 138 18.35 5.27 -4.06
N GLY A 139 18.52 3.96 -4.31
CA GLY A 139 19.68 3.17 -3.90
C GLY A 139 19.52 2.52 -2.53
N LEU A 140 20.64 2.12 -1.95
CA LEU A 140 20.67 1.46 -0.64
C LEU A 140 20.16 2.41 0.44
N MET A 141 19.21 1.92 1.23
CA MET A 141 18.67 2.60 2.40
C MET A 141 18.94 1.75 3.64
N LYS A 142 19.41 2.36 4.73
CA LYS A 142 19.62 1.69 6.01
C LYS A 142 18.74 2.36 7.06
N LEU A 143 17.86 1.61 7.69
CA LEU A 143 16.97 2.09 8.76
C LEU A 143 17.29 1.39 10.07
N SER A 144 17.18 2.13 11.17
CA SER A 144 17.08 1.63 12.54
C SER A 144 15.69 1.99 13.05
N ILE A 145 14.84 1.00 13.25
CA ILE A 145 13.49 1.12 13.81
C ILE A 145 13.54 0.66 15.26
N ASP A 146 13.39 1.59 16.20
CA ASP A 146 13.31 1.30 17.64
C ASP A 146 11.84 1.27 18.06
N PHE A 147 11.30 0.07 18.27
CA PHE A 147 9.92 -0.11 18.71
C PHE A 147 9.69 0.25 20.18
N ASN A 148 10.76 0.37 20.99
CA ASN A 148 10.62 0.80 22.38
C ASN A 148 10.37 2.31 22.48
N THR A 149 10.96 3.09 21.57
CA THR A 149 10.82 4.55 21.52
C THR A 149 9.96 5.05 20.35
N ASN A 150 9.48 4.14 19.50
CA ASN A 150 8.80 4.43 18.24
C ASN A 150 9.62 5.28 17.27
N LYS A 151 10.94 5.34 17.43
CA LYS A 151 11.81 6.19 16.62
C LYS A 151 12.33 5.42 15.42
N VAL A 152 12.33 6.09 14.27
CA VAL A 152 12.98 5.60 13.05
C VAL A 152 14.07 6.57 12.67
N THR A 153 15.28 6.05 12.45
CA THR A 153 16.41 6.81 11.94
C THR A 153 17.09 6.05 10.83
N GLY A 154 17.85 6.73 9.98
CA GLY A 154 18.60 6.02 8.96
C GLY A 154 19.32 6.90 7.97
N SER A 155 19.78 6.26 6.92
CA SER A 155 20.42 6.89 5.78
C SER A 155 19.92 6.30 4.46
N TYR A 156 20.09 7.06 3.38
CA TYR A 156 19.82 6.60 2.02
C TYR A 156 20.81 7.20 1.03
N GLY A 157 21.12 6.44 -0.04
CA GLY A 157 22.03 6.87 -1.09
C GLY A 157 23.40 7.32 -0.56
N SER A 158 23.97 8.37 -1.17
CA SER A 158 25.30 8.90 -0.83
C SER A 158 25.32 9.89 0.34
N GLY A 159 24.55 9.64 1.40
CA GLY A 159 24.60 10.43 2.64
C GLY A 159 23.35 11.25 2.96
N GLY A 160 22.20 10.89 2.41
CA GLY A 160 20.91 11.38 2.91
C GLY A 160 20.58 10.78 4.28
N GLN A 161 19.83 11.51 5.08
CA GLN A 161 19.41 11.15 6.43
C GLN A 161 17.89 10.98 6.49
N ILE A 162 17.43 10.05 7.33
CA ILE A 162 16.02 9.79 7.64
C ILE A 162 15.82 9.96 9.14
N SER A 163 14.77 10.66 9.53
CA SER A 163 14.28 10.69 10.91
C SER A 163 12.76 10.71 10.93
N GLY A 164 12.12 9.79 11.65
CA GLY A 164 10.67 9.69 11.72
C GLY A 164 10.18 8.96 12.95
N ILE A 165 8.86 8.79 13.03
CA ILE A 165 8.16 8.10 14.11
C ILE A 165 7.29 7.01 13.50
N ILE A 166 7.42 5.77 14.00
CA ILE A 166 6.57 4.63 13.60
C ILE A 166 5.35 4.54 14.51
N ASN A 167 4.16 4.34 13.94
CA ASN A 167 2.94 4.12 14.72
C ASN A 167 2.59 2.62 14.82
N SER A 168 1.52 2.30 15.54
CA SER A 168 1.01 0.93 15.74
C SER A 168 0.58 0.22 14.45
N SER A 169 0.33 0.96 13.37
CA SER A 169 -0.04 0.44 12.05
C SER A 169 1.16 0.25 11.11
N ASN A 170 2.39 0.28 11.63
CA ASN A 170 3.64 0.17 10.85
C ASN A 170 3.85 1.31 9.84
N ARG A 171 3.20 2.45 10.10
CA ARG A 171 3.38 3.65 9.30
C ARG A 171 4.40 4.57 9.95
N VAL A 172 5.36 5.04 9.16
CA VAL A 172 6.40 5.98 9.56
C VAL A 172 6.16 7.32 8.88
N ALA A 173 6.04 8.38 9.65
CA ALA A 173 6.06 9.74 9.14
C ALA A 173 7.31 10.45 9.65
N GLY A 174 7.95 11.24 8.79
CA GLY A 174 9.21 11.87 9.15
C GLY A 174 9.74 12.88 8.16
N GLU A 175 11.01 13.22 8.36
CA GLU A 175 11.80 14.10 7.52
C GLU A 175 12.97 13.33 6.90
N TRP A 176 13.25 13.64 5.64
CA TRP A 176 14.45 13.22 4.94
C TRP A 176 15.31 14.44 4.64
N GLY A 177 16.63 14.27 4.50
CA GLY A 177 17.47 15.37 4.00
C GLY A 177 18.96 15.10 3.86
N ARG A 178 19.62 15.87 3.00
CA ARG A 178 21.09 15.91 2.86
C ARG A 178 21.59 17.34 2.75
N VAL A 179 21.20 18.01 1.66
CA VAL A 179 21.38 19.44 1.41
C VAL A 179 19.99 20.08 1.47
N ASP A 180 19.06 19.53 0.69
CA ASP A 180 17.63 19.79 0.81
C ASP A 180 17.00 18.92 1.89
N LYS A 181 15.84 19.36 2.37
CA LYS A 181 15.04 18.65 3.37
C LYS A 181 13.62 18.47 2.84
N GLY A 182 12.98 17.40 3.27
CA GLY A 182 11.60 17.11 2.91
C GLY A 182 10.91 16.25 3.95
N ARG A 183 9.66 15.91 3.65
CA ARG A 183 8.83 15.02 4.46
C ARG A 183 8.58 13.72 3.72
N PHE A 184 8.33 12.66 4.48
CA PHE A 184 7.90 11.38 3.93
C PHE A 184 6.85 10.71 4.80
N GLU A 185 6.11 9.80 4.19
CA GLU A 185 5.29 8.79 4.86
C GLU A 185 5.55 7.44 4.21
N PHE A 186 5.95 6.44 5.01
CA PHE A 186 6.16 5.07 4.60
C PHE A 186 5.21 4.14 5.36
N ASP A 187 4.68 3.13 4.67
CA ASP A 187 3.86 2.06 5.20
C ASP A 187 4.62 0.76 5.02
N PHE A 188 5.04 0.17 6.14
CA PHE A 188 5.81 -1.08 6.17
C PHE A 188 4.89 -2.28 6.26
N THR A 189 5.28 -3.40 5.63
CA THR A 189 4.68 -4.70 5.93
C THR A 189 4.96 -5.08 7.38
N PRO A 190 4.08 -5.87 8.05
CA PRO A 190 4.30 -6.28 9.44
C PRO A 190 5.60 -7.04 9.70
N ASP A 191 6.13 -7.74 8.70
CA ASP A 191 7.42 -8.44 8.77
C ASP A 191 8.62 -7.55 8.40
N LEU A 192 8.39 -6.26 8.15
CA LEU A 192 9.34 -5.24 7.72
C LEU A 192 10.13 -5.59 6.45
N LYS A 193 9.68 -6.58 5.67
CA LYS A 193 10.39 -6.94 4.44
C LYS A 193 10.17 -5.95 3.31
N LYS A 194 9.09 -5.20 3.35
CA LYS A 194 8.76 -4.22 2.30
C LYS A 194 8.21 -2.95 2.91
N PHE A 195 8.41 -1.85 2.22
CA PHE A 195 7.65 -0.65 2.46
C PHE A 195 7.31 0.04 1.15
N THR A 196 6.26 0.83 1.22
CA THR A 196 5.91 1.80 0.19
C THR A 196 5.62 3.13 0.82
N GLY A 197 5.77 4.19 0.07
CA GLY A 197 5.37 5.48 0.57
C GLY A 197 5.64 6.60 -0.39
N LYS A 198 5.52 7.80 0.15
CA LYS A 198 5.46 9.04 -0.61
C LYS A 198 6.30 10.08 0.10
N TRP A 199 6.88 10.98 -0.68
CA TRP A 199 7.74 12.04 -0.18
C TRP A 199 7.45 13.38 -0.87
N GLY A 200 7.87 14.45 -0.22
CA GLY A 200 7.84 15.80 -0.77
C GLY A 200 8.91 16.69 -0.15
N GLU A 201 9.27 17.78 -0.80
CA GLU A 201 10.20 18.80 -0.27
C GLU A 201 9.62 19.56 0.93
N LYS A 202 10.46 20.34 1.64
CA LYS A 202 10.20 20.92 2.99
C LYS A 202 8.88 21.69 3.15
N ASN A 203 8.28 22.15 2.06
CA ASN A 203 7.02 22.91 2.05
C ASN A 203 5.96 22.32 1.12
N ASN A 204 6.19 21.15 0.54
CA ASN A 204 5.27 20.52 -0.39
C ASN A 204 4.37 19.49 0.30
N THR A 205 3.21 19.23 -0.29
CA THR A 205 2.44 18.02 -0.02
C THR A 205 3.28 16.79 -0.40
N LEU A 206 2.94 15.61 0.14
CA LEU A 206 3.62 14.33 -0.15
C LEU A 206 3.28 13.83 -1.57
N THR A 207 3.67 14.63 -2.56
CA THR A 207 3.23 14.54 -3.95
C THR A 207 4.39 14.55 -4.94
N ASP A 208 5.64 14.75 -4.48
CA ASP A 208 6.79 14.87 -5.39
C ASP A 208 7.24 13.53 -5.96
N GLY A 209 7.04 12.45 -5.19
CA GLY A 209 7.33 11.12 -5.68
C GLY A 209 6.92 10.00 -4.74
N VAL A 210 7.07 8.78 -5.26
CA VAL A 210 6.91 7.54 -4.52
C VAL A 210 8.27 7.02 -4.07
N TRP A 211 8.31 6.31 -2.96
CA TRP A 211 9.50 5.66 -2.45
C TRP A 211 9.13 4.26 -1.97
N MET A 212 9.72 3.26 -2.60
CA MET A 212 9.47 1.87 -2.27
C MET A 212 10.78 1.18 -1.92
N GLY A 213 10.71 0.19 -1.03
CA GLY A 213 11.87 -0.60 -0.65
C GLY A 213 11.54 -2.05 -0.36
N GLU A 214 12.47 -2.93 -0.72
CA GLU A 214 12.47 -4.34 -0.36
C GLU A 214 13.73 -4.66 0.44
N SER A 215 13.57 -5.31 1.59
CA SER A 215 14.64 -5.57 2.53
C SER A 215 15.62 -6.57 1.95
N ILE A 216 16.91 -6.25 2.04
CA ILE A 216 18.02 -7.14 1.74
C ILE A 216 18.41 -7.92 3.01
N ASN A 217 18.33 -7.26 4.17
CA ASN A 217 18.71 -7.83 5.45
C ASN A 217 17.91 -7.18 6.59
N ILE A 218 17.50 -7.97 7.57
CA ILE A 218 16.82 -7.54 8.80
C ILE A 218 17.56 -8.14 9.98
N LYS A 219 18.01 -7.31 10.92
CA LYS A 219 18.67 -7.75 12.15
C LYS A 219 18.05 -7.07 13.37
N LYS A 220 17.60 -7.88 14.34
CA LYS A 220 17.21 -7.40 15.67
C LYS A 220 18.46 -7.22 16.55
N ARG A 221 18.52 -6.13 17.29
CA ARG A 221 19.53 -5.84 18.34
C ARG A 221 18.89 -5.83 19.72
#